data_AF-A0A934NEY8-F1
#
_entry.id   AF-A0A934NEY8-F1
#
_cell.length_a   1.000
_cell.length_b   1.000
_cell.length_c   1.000
_cell.angle_alpha   90.00
_cell.angle_beta   90.00
_cell.angle_gamma   90.00
#
_symmetry.space_group_name_H-M   'P 1'
#
loop_
_entity.id
_entity.type
_entity.pdbx_description
1 polymer ?
#
loop_
_entity_poly.entity_id
_entity_poly.type
_entity_poly.pdbx_seq_one_letter_code
_entity_poly.pdbx_strand_id
1 'polypeptide(L)'
;PTVGVKPEQLHSQTRDYFRRLAKDASRYNSSISDPETDAKQVKVLQLINAFRFRGHQNANLDPLGLWKLDDVPDLDPAFHHLTEADFQETFNVGSFAIGKE
;
A
#
# COMPACT_ATOMS: atom_id res chain seq x y z
N PRO A 1 -12.95 -29.00 -14.21
CA PRO A 1 -11.94 -28.01 -13.74
C PRO A 1 -12.37 -26.58 -14.10
N THR A 2 -13.15 -25.93 -13.24
CA THR A 2 -13.56 -24.52 -13.41
C THR A 2 -12.55 -23.66 -12.64
N VAL A 3 -11.48 -23.27 -13.32
CA VAL A 3 -10.44 -22.40 -12.80
C VAL A 3 -10.94 -20.95 -12.82
N GLY A 4 -10.94 -20.27 -11.67
CA GLY A 4 -10.71 -18.82 -11.63
C GLY A 4 -11.91 -17.85 -11.56
N VAL A 5 -13.14 -18.27 -11.24
CA VAL A 5 -14.21 -17.29 -10.97
C VAL A 5 -14.01 -16.72 -9.57
N LYS A 6 -13.60 -15.45 -9.48
CA LYS A 6 -13.57 -14.72 -8.19
C LYS A 6 -14.96 -14.78 -7.55
N PRO A 7 -15.08 -15.03 -6.24
CA PRO A 7 -16.37 -15.10 -5.58
C PRO A 7 -17.16 -13.80 -5.81
N GLU A 8 -18.46 -13.93 -6.04
CA GLU A 8 -19.36 -12.79 -6.28
C GLU A 8 -19.27 -11.82 -5.10
N GLN A 9 -18.80 -10.60 -5.38
CA GLN A 9 -18.61 -9.57 -4.36
C GLN A 9 -19.98 -9.11 -3.87
N LEU A 10 -20.13 -8.89 -2.56
CA LEU A 10 -21.36 -8.34 -1.99
C LEU A 10 -21.66 -6.96 -2.58
N HIS A 11 -22.60 -6.91 -3.52
CA HIS A 11 -22.98 -5.68 -4.23
C HIS A 11 -23.58 -4.60 -3.32
N SER A 12 -23.90 -4.90 -2.07
CA SER A 12 -24.33 -3.91 -1.08
C SER A 12 -23.25 -2.85 -0.82
N GLN A 13 -21.98 -3.26 -0.68
CA GLN A 13 -20.87 -2.33 -0.43
C GLN A 13 -20.62 -1.41 -1.63
N THR A 14 -20.62 -1.99 -2.84
CA THR A 14 -20.52 -1.23 -4.09
C THR A 14 -21.65 -0.21 -4.23
N ARG A 15 -22.89 -0.62 -3.96
CA ARG A 15 -24.07 0.27 -4.02
C ARG A 15 -23.98 1.40 -3.00
N ASP A 16 -23.53 1.12 -1.79
CA ASP A 16 -23.38 2.12 -0.74
C ASP A 16 -22.27 3.13 -1.07
N TYR A 17 -21.16 2.65 -1.65
CA TYR A 17 -20.07 3.49 -2.15
C TYR A 17 -20.57 4.48 -3.21
N PHE A 18 -21.22 3.98 -4.29
CA PHE A 18 -21.74 4.86 -5.34
C PHE A 18 -22.87 5.79 -4.85
N ARG A 19 -23.70 5.34 -3.90
CA ARG A 19 -24.72 6.21 -3.28
C ARG A 19 -24.08 7.37 -2.51
N ARG A 20 -22.97 7.15 -1.80
CA ARG A 20 -22.23 8.22 -1.12
C ARG A 20 -21.58 9.15 -2.14
N LEU A 21 -20.94 8.59 -3.16
CA LEU A 21 -20.30 9.35 -4.23
C LEU A 21 -21.29 10.28 -4.95
N ALA A 22 -22.49 9.79 -5.27
CA ALA A 22 -23.53 10.58 -5.92
C ALA A 22 -24.09 11.72 -5.05
N LYS A 23 -23.92 11.66 -3.72
CA LYS A 23 -24.32 12.73 -2.80
C LYS A 23 -23.24 13.81 -2.66
N ASP A 24 -22.00 13.51 -3.03
CA ASP A 24 -20.89 14.44 -2.94
C ASP A 24 -20.82 15.28 -4.23
N ALA A 25 -21.49 16.44 -4.22
CA ALA A 25 -21.68 17.31 -5.38
C ALA A 25 -20.39 17.98 -5.90
N SER A 26 -19.24 17.74 -5.25
CA SER A 26 -18.03 18.54 -5.47
C SER A 26 -17.13 18.10 -6.63
N ARG A 27 -17.33 16.94 -7.29
CA ARG A 27 -16.21 16.30 -8.00
C ARG A 27 -16.49 15.84 -9.43
N TYR A 28 -16.37 16.78 -10.38
CA TYR A 28 -16.30 16.47 -11.82
C TYR A 28 -14.92 15.92 -12.29
N ASN A 29 -13.93 15.80 -11.39
CA ASN A 29 -12.54 15.42 -11.73
C ASN A 29 -11.92 14.33 -10.84
N SER A 30 -12.71 13.58 -10.05
CA SER A 30 -12.15 12.47 -9.27
C SER A 30 -12.15 11.19 -10.08
N SER A 31 -10.95 10.69 -10.36
CA SER A 31 -10.75 9.31 -10.78
C SER A 31 -11.41 8.38 -9.76
N ILE A 32 -12.32 7.53 -10.23
CA ILE A 32 -12.96 6.50 -9.39
C ILE A 32 -11.87 5.50 -9.00
N SER A 33 -11.35 5.58 -7.78
CA SER A 33 -10.45 4.58 -7.20
C SER A 33 -11.24 3.60 -6.34
N ASP A 34 -10.82 2.34 -6.37
CA ASP A 34 -11.38 1.28 -5.53
C ASP A 34 -11.01 1.57 -4.06
N PRO A 35 -11.96 1.59 -3.12
CA PRO A 35 -11.67 1.76 -1.69
C PRO A 35 -10.54 0.87 -1.16
N GLU A 36 -10.38 -0.35 -1.68
CA GLU A 36 -9.27 -1.22 -1.28
C GLU A 36 -7.92 -0.70 -1.76
N THR A 37 -7.85 -0.15 -2.98
CA THR A 37 -6.62 0.45 -3.53
C THR A 37 -6.22 1.71 -2.75
N ASP A 38 -7.19 2.53 -2.32
CA ASP A 38 -6.94 3.70 -1.48
C ASP A 38 -6.39 3.31 -0.10
N ALA A 39 -6.90 2.22 0.49
CA ALA A 39 -6.39 1.72 1.76
C ALA A 39 -4.94 1.22 1.64
N LYS A 40 -4.63 0.46 0.59
CA LYS A 40 -3.26 0.00 0.31
C LYS A 40 -2.31 1.16 0.01
N GLN A 41 -2.78 2.19 -0.70
CA GLN A 41 -2.02 3.41 -0.94
C GLN A 41 -1.55 4.09 0.36
N VAL A 42 -2.38 4.11 1.41
CA VAL A 42 -1.97 4.60 2.74
C VAL A 42 -0.90 3.71 3.37
N LYS A 43 -1.02 2.38 3.21
CA LYS A 43 -0.03 1.40 3.70
C LYS A 43 1.33 1.55 3.04
N VAL A 44 1.36 1.83 1.74
CA VAL A 44 2.62 2.13 1.03
C VAL A 44 3.29 3.38 1.59
N LEU A 45 2.54 4.45 1.88
CA LEU A 45 3.10 5.66 2.49
C LEU A 45 3.60 5.42 3.92
N GLN A 46 2.91 4.57 4.70
CA GLN A 46 3.36 4.15 6.03
C GLN A 46 4.69 3.39 5.94
N LEU A 47 4.82 2.46 4.99
CA LEU A 47 6.05 1.72 4.73
C LEU A 47 7.21 2.67 4.37
N ILE A 48 7.00 3.60 3.43
CA ILE A 48 8.02 4.59 3.04
C ILE A 48 8.51 5.39 4.26
N ASN A 49 7.58 5.82 5.12
CA ASN A 49 7.95 6.54 6.34
C ASN A 49 8.69 5.64 7.32
N ALA A 50 8.29 4.37 7.49
CA ALA A 50 9.01 3.42 8.33
C ALA A 50 10.47 3.26 7.89
N PHE A 51 10.73 3.13 6.59
CA PHE A 51 12.09 3.11 6.05
C PHE A 51 12.86 4.41 6.31
N ARG A 52 12.21 5.57 6.23
CA ARG A 52 12.84 6.87 6.54
C ARG A 52 13.24 6.99 8.02
N PHE A 53 12.43 6.51 8.94
CA PHE A 53 12.71 6.61 10.38
C PHE A 53 13.63 5.50 10.89
N ARG A 54 13.37 4.26 10.50
CA ARG A 54 13.99 3.06 11.09
C ARG A 54 14.81 2.23 10.11
N GLY A 55 14.88 2.61 8.82
CA GLY A 55 15.64 1.84 7.82
C GLY A 55 17.13 1.68 8.17
N HIS A 56 17.71 2.64 8.90
CA HIS A 56 19.09 2.55 9.39
C HIS A 56 19.32 1.36 10.34
N GLN A 57 18.29 0.88 11.03
CA GLN A 57 18.39 -0.26 11.96
C GLN A 57 18.56 -1.58 11.23
N ASN A 58 18.16 -1.67 9.96
CA ASN A 58 18.32 -2.85 9.11
C ASN A 58 19.38 -2.65 8.01
N ALA A 59 20.20 -1.60 8.13
CA ALA A 59 21.25 -1.32 7.16
C ALA A 59 22.48 -2.19 7.41
N ASN A 60 23.06 -2.75 6.36
CA ASN A 60 24.29 -3.52 6.44
C ASN A 60 25.51 -2.58 6.56
N LEU A 61 25.79 -2.12 7.77
CA LEU A 61 26.89 -1.18 8.07
C LEU A 61 28.15 -1.88 8.59
N ASP A 62 28.06 -3.14 9.02
CA ASP A 62 29.17 -3.88 9.61
C ASP A 62 29.91 -4.71 8.54
N PRO A 63 31.13 -4.30 8.11
CA PRO A 63 31.90 -5.06 7.14
C PRO A 63 32.42 -6.40 7.69
N LEU A 64 32.39 -6.59 9.01
CA LEU A 64 32.86 -7.81 9.67
C LEU A 64 31.74 -8.81 9.94
N GLY A 65 30.47 -8.40 9.82
CA GLY A 65 29.30 -9.27 10.01
C GLY A 65 29.14 -9.84 11.41
N LEU A 66 29.66 -9.15 12.44
CA LEU A 66 29.56 -9.54 13.84
C LEU A 66 28.25 -9.05 14.48
N TRP A 67 27.63 -8.03 13.90
CA TRP A 67 26.39 -7.45 14.42
C TRP A 67 25.21 -8.40 14.19
N LYS A 68 24.44 -8.62 15.26
CA LYS A 68 23.13 -9.25 15.19
C LYS A 68 22.10 -8.13 15.14
N LEU A 69 21.52 -7.92 13.97
CA LEU A 69 20.46 -6.93 13.79
C LEU A 69 19.18 -7.48 14.40
N ASP A 70 18.47 -6.64 15.15
CA ASP A 70 17.14 -6.96 15.65
C ASP A 70 16.11 -6.80 14.52
N ASP A 71 15.10 -7.67 14.51
CA ASP A 71 14.01 -7.56 13.54
C ASP A 71 13.19 -6.30 13.80
N VAL A 72 12.95 -5.54 12.73
CA VAL A 72 12.11 -4.34 12.74
C VAL A 72 10.86 -4.60 11.90
N PRO A 73 9.72 -5.00 12.52
CA PRO A 73 8.51 -5.40 11.79
C PRO A 73 7.96 -4.30 10.88
N ASP A 74 8.13 -3.04 11.26
CA ASP A 74 7.64 -1.89 10.48
C ASP A 74 8.27 -1.79 9.07
N LEU A 75 9.42 -2.43 8.85
CA LEU A 75 10.10 -2.46 7.55
C LEU A 75 9.60 -3.60 6.65
N ASP A 76 8.86 -4.57 7.20
CA ASP A 76 8.28 -5.66 6.44
C ASP A 76 6.96 -5.24 5.78
N PRO A 77 6.83 -5.32 4.44
CA PRO A 77 5.57 -5.05 3.75
C PRO A 77 4.39 -5.90 4.27
N ALA A 78 4.64 -7.13 4.73
CA ALA A 78 3.60 -8.01 5.26
C ALA A 78 2.98 -7.45 6.56
N PHE A 79 3.77 -6.75 7.38
CA PHE A 79 3.27 -6.05 8.57
C PHE A 79 2.23 -4.97 8.22
N HIS A 80 2.36 -4.37 7.04
CA HIS A 80 1.41 -3.39 6.50
C HIS A 80 0.26 -4.00 5.70
N HIS A 81 0.13 -5.33 5.70
CA HIS A 81 -0.87 -6.07 4.91
C HIS A 81 -0.71 -5.90 3.40
N LEU A 82 0.52 -5.65 2.94
CA LEU A 82 0.87 -5.67 1.53
C LEU A 82 1.34 -7.08 1.16
N THR A 83 0.72 -7.65 0.14
CA THR A 83 0.98 -9.00 -0.37
C THR A 83 1.86 -8.95 -1.61
N GLU A 84 2.40 -10.09 -2.03
CA GLU A 84 3.22 -10.18 -3.25
C GLU A 84 2.45 -9.77 -4.52
N ALA A 85 1.12 -9.93 -4.54
CA ALA A 85 0.29 -9.45 -5.63
C ALA A 85 0.32 -7.91 -5.75
N ASP A 86 0.45 -7.20 -4.62
CA ASP A 86 0.48 -5.73 -4.57
C ASP A 86 1.82 -5.17 -5.07
N PHE A 87 2.88 -5.98 -5.15
CA PHE A 87 4.17 -5.55 -5.69
C PHE A 87 4.11 -5.32 -7.20
N GLN A 88 3.12 -5.88 -7.88
CA GLN A 88 2.88 -5.68 -9.31
C GLN A 88 1.96 -4.48 -9.58
N GLU A 89 1.43 -3.84 -8.53
CA GLU A 89 0.57 -2.67 -8.64
C GLU A 89 1.39 -1.37 -8.57
N THR A 90 0.88 -0.31 -9.22
CA THR A 90 1.52 1.00 -9.19
C THR A 90 0.83 1.89 -8.16
N PHE A 91 1.63 2.44 -7.25
CA PHE A 91 1.17 3.36 -6.22
C PHE A 91 1.79 4.75 -6.40
N ASN A 92 1.09 5.76 -5.90
CA ASN A 92 1.63 7.11 -5.80
C ASN A 92 2.63 7.18 -4.64
N VAL A 93 3.81 7.75 -4.86
CA VAL A 93 4.86 7.82 -3.82
C VAL A 93 4.75 9.04 -2.90
N GLY A 94 3.76 9.91 -3.13
CA GLY A 94 3.52 11.11 -2.36
C GLY A 94 4.72 12.07 -2.37
N SER A 95 5.17 12.47 -1.17
CA SER A 95 6.34 13.34 -0.99
C SER A 95 7.68 12.62 -1.08
N PHE A 96 7.70 11.37 -1.56
CA PHE A 96 8.94 10.65 -1.75
C PHE A 96 9.62 11.04 -3.06
N ALA A 97 10.68 11.84 -2.95
CA ALA A 97 11.50 12.27 -4.06
C ALA A 97 12.41 11.13 -4.53
N ILE A 98 11.91 10.30 -5.46
CA ILE A 98 12.67 9.20 -6.10
C ILE A 98 13.62 9.71 -7.21
N GLY A 99 13.64 11.01 -7.50
CA GLY A 99 14.54 11.61 -8.49
C GLY A 99 14.24 11.21 -9.94
N LYS A 100 13.01 10.76 -10.26
CA LYS A 100 12.57 10.55 -11.63
C LYS A 100 12.23 11.89 -12.27
N GLU A 101 13.18 12.44 -13.02
CA GLU A 101 12.86 13.23 -14.23
C GLU A 101 12.57 12.29 -15.40
#